data_AF-A0A7V1WC05-F1
#
_entry.id   AF-A0A7V1WC05-F1
#
_cell.length_a   1.000
_cell.length_b   1.000
_cell.length_c   1.000
_cell.angle_alpha   90.00
_cell.angle_beta   90.00
_cell.angle_gamma   90.00
#
_symmetry.space_group_name_H-M   'P 1'
#
loop_
_entity.id
_entity.type
_entity.pdbx_description
1 polymer ?
#
loop_
_entity_poly.entity_id
_entity_poly.type
_entity_poly.pdbx_seq_one_letter_code
_entity_poly.pdbx_strand_id
1 'polypeptide(L)'
;MEQRLQKVLAAAGIGSRRYCEELIAAGRVAVNGRPVTEPGTRADPEVDDIRVDGRPLAPSAKHLYVLLNKPTGVVTTVRDPHAPRTVMSLVKGVPARVYPVGRLDADSAGLLLLTNDGDFAQLLTHPSHEMPKTYRVVVRGRIGEQDLDRLRRGVELEDGRTAPGEARWVQYDRTNNASVIDLTIHEGRNRQVRRMLRALGFPVLALTRTQIGPLQLKGLAPGVWRCLRPAEVEALRSLAASPKPPRAPAPPPPAPAPKPPPPRPPARPVPRREPAALDRAKEEARELDRRLREVGRRGREGAPRQGQAPPRRPRGKGRAGA
;
A
#
# COMPACT_ATOMS: atom_id res chain seq x y z
N MET A 1 13.86 27.88 -4.29
CA MET A 1 13.22 27.98 -2.96
C MET A 1 14.01 27.14 -1.98
N GLU A 2 14.37 27.70 -0.83
CA GLU A 2 15.11 26.97 0.20
C GLU A 2 14.37 25.74 0.73
N GLN A 3 15.09 24.63 0.80
CA GLN A 3 14.62 23.37 1.38
C GLN A 3 15.66 22.84 2.36
N ARG A 4 15.21 22.00 3.31
CA ARG A 4 16.14 21.27 4.19
C ARG A 4 17.14 20.47 3.37
N LEU A 5 18.43 20.61 3.68
CA LEU A 5 19.54 20.03 2.90
C LEU A 5 19.41 18.51 2.75
N GLN A 6 19.02 17.79 3.81
CA GLN A 6 18.79 16.34 3.73
C GLN A 6 17.64 15.96 2.77
N LYS A 7 16.65 16.83 2.56
CA LYS A 7 15.57 16.62 1.57
C LYS A 7 16.16 16.76 0.16
N VAL A 8 16.96 17.80 -0.07
CA VAL A 8 17.64 18.04 -1.34
C VAL A 8 18.54 16.86 -1.73
N LEU A 9 19.42 16.44 -0.82
CA LEU A 9 20.32 15.29 -1.03
C LEU A 9 19.56 13.99 -1.31
N ALA A 10 18.46 13.74 -0.58
CA ALA A 10 17.64 12.55 -0.80
C ALA A 10 16.93 12.58 -2.18
N ALA A 11 16.46 13.75 -2.62
CA ALA A 11 15.83 13.92 -3.93
C ALA A 11 16.82 13.72 -5.09
N ALA A 12 18.08 14.08 -4.90
CA ALA A 12 19.18 13.79 -5.82
C ALA A 12 19.67 12.32 -5.76
N GLY A 13 19.05 11.48 -4.92
CA GLY A 13 19.33 10.04 -4.89
C GLY A 13 20.52 9.62 -4.03
N ILE A 14 21.13 10.53 -3.26
CA ILE A 14 22.28 10.24 -2.38
C ILE A 14 21.95 9.15 -1.34
N GLY A 15 20.72 9.15 -0.83
CA GLY A 15 20.28 8.13 0.12
C GLY A 15 18.91 8.42 0.73
N SER A 16 18.68 7.83 1.90
CA SER A 16 17.51 8.20 2.73
C SER A 16 17.76 9.56 3.40
N ARG A 17 16.71 10.29 3.79
CA ARG A 17 16.86 11.56 4.52
C ARG A 17 17.72 11.43 5.77
N ARG A 18 17.58 10.33 6.53
CA ARG A 18 18.38 10.06 7.74
C ARG A 18 19.84 9.83 7.41
N TYR A 19 20.12 9.03 6.38
CA TYR A 19 21.49 8.84 5.89
C TYR A 19 22.11 10.15 5.40
N CYS A 20 21.32 11.00 4.75
CA CYS A 20 21.79 12.33 4.36
C CYS A 20 22.08 13.22 5.57
N GLU A 21 21.31 13.13 6.67
CA GLU A 21 21.63 13.81 7.94
C GLU A 21 22.94 13.29 8.54
N GLU A 22 23.21 11.99 8.48
CA GLU A 22 24.49 11.41 8.91
C GLU A 22 25.68 11.95 8.08
N LEU A 23 25.50 12.08 6.76
CA LEU A 23 26.53 12.66 5.87
C LEU A 23 26.80 14.14 6.21
N ILE A 24 25.74 14.92 6.46
CA ILE A 24 25.86 16.32 6.88
C ILE A 24 26.62 16.38 8.21
N ALA A 25 26.16 15.65 9.23
CA ALA A 25 26.80 15.63 10.55
C ALA A 25 28.29 15.22 10.50
N ALA A 26 28.66 14.35 9.56
CA ALA A 26 30.05 13.95 9.32
C ALA A 26 30.90 14.97 8.54
N GLY A 27 30.35 16.15 8.20
CA GLY A 27 31.06 17.19 7.45
C GLY A 27 31.34 16.84 5.99
N ARG A 28 30.65 15.83 5.44
CA ARG A 28 30.87 15.33 4.07
C ARG A 28 30.10 16.11 3.01
N VAL A 29 29.26 17.05 3.44
CA VAL A 29 28.43 17.88 2.56
C VAL A 29 28.91 19.32 2.65
N ALA A 30 29.10 19.97 1.50
CA ALA A 30 29.44 21.37 1.41
C ALA A 30 28.37 22.13 0.62
N VAL A 31 28.09 23.37 1.03
CA VAL A 31 27.20 24.30 0.34
C VAL A 31 28.01 25.56 0.05
N ASN A 32 28.09 25.96 -1.22
CA ASN A 32 28.86 27.12 -1.68
C ASN A 32 30.33 27.08 -1.21
N GLY A 33 30.93 25.88 -1.28
CA GLY A 33 32.33 25.64 -0.89
C GLY A 33 32.59 25.51 0.61
N ARG A 34 31.57 25.67 1.48
CA ARG A 34 31.73 25.56 2.94
C ARG A 34 31.14 24.24 3.46
N PRO A 35 31.91 23.41 4.18
CA PRO A 35 31.38 22.22 4.84
C PRO A 35 30.25 22.60 5.82
N VAL A 36 29.19 21.80 5.82
CA VAL A 36 28.03 21.99 6.69
C VAL A 36 27.88 20.77 7.58
N THR A 37 27.77 20.99 8.89
CA THR A 37 27.56 19.94 9.91
C THR A 37 26.28 20.12 10.71
N GLU A 38 25.60 21.24 10.56
CA GLU A 38 24.44 21.61 11.36
C GLU A 38 23.17 20.85 10.91
N PRO A 39 22.45 20.19 11.83
CA PRO A 39 21.17 19.59 11.51
C PRO A 39 20.14 20.66 11.12
N GLY A 40 19.39 20.41 10.04
CA GLY A 40 18.31 21.29 9.62
C GLY A 40 18.73 22.47 8.75
N THR A 41 20.02 22.56 8.37
CA THR A 41 20.49 23.51 7.35
C THR A 41 19.61 23.47 6.11
N ARG A 42 19.40 24.63 5.51
CA ARG A 42 18.65 24.79 4.27
C ARG A 42 19.57 25.20 3.14
N ALA A 43 19.19 24.81 1.93
CA ALA A 43 19.83 25.20 0.70
C ALA A 43 18.79 25.28 -0.41
N ASP A 44 19.04 26.12 -1.40
CA ASP A 44 18.27 26.20 -2.63
C ASP A 44 18.98 25.37 -3.73
N PRO A 45 18.45 24.19 -4.13
CA PRO A 45 19.11 23.34 -5.10
C PRO A 45 19.26 23.96 -6.50
N GLU A 46 18.51 25.02 -6.80
CA GLU A 46 18.57 25.72 -8.08
C GLU A 46 19.61 26.86 -8.10
N VAL A 47 20.11 27.26 -6.93
CA VAL A 47 21.01 28.43 -6.79
C VAL A 47 22.33 28.05 -6.14
N ASP A 48 22.31 27.21 -5.10
CA ASP A 48 23.49 26.86 -4.32
C ASP A 48 24.32 25.73 -4.97
N ASP A 49 25.65 25.85 -4.91
CA ASP A 49 26.58 24.77 -5.24
C ASP A 49 26.65 23.77 -4.08
N ILE A 50 25.86 22.71 -4.18
CA ILE A 50 25.81 21.64 -3.18
C ILE A 50 26.71 20.49 -3.62
N ARG A 51 27.67 20.11 -2.76
CA ARG A 51 28.61 19.02 -3.02
C ARG A 51 28.59 17.97 -1.92
N VAL A 52 28.73 16.70 -2.30
CA VAL A 52 28.93 15.57 -1.38
C VAL A 52 30.28 14.95 -1.70
N ASP A 53 31.16 14.86 -0.71
CA ASP A 53 32.55 14.38 -0.90
C ASP A 53 33.28 15.10 -2.05
N GLY A 54 33.07 16.42 -2.16
CA GLY A 54 33.67 17.26 -3.20
C GLY A 54 33.04 17.14 -4.59
N ARG A 55 32.07 16.24 -4.79
CA ARG A 55 31.35 16.08 -6.07
C ARG A 55 30.06 16.88 -6.10
N PRO A 56 29.78 17.64 -7.17
CA PRO A 56 28.52 18.38 -7.29
C PRO A 56 27.33 17.43 -7.30
N LEU A 57 26.24 17.88 -6.68
CA LEU A 57 25.00 17.14 -6.65
C LEU A 57 24.43 17.02 -8.06
N ALA A 58 24.03 15.80 -8.45
CA ALA A 58 23.35 15.61 -9.72
C ALA A 58 21.96 16.30 -9.67
N PRO A 59 21.45 16.79 -10.83
CA PRO A 59 20.09 17.29 -10.93
C PRO A 59 19.09 16.25 -10.41
N SER A 60 18.00 16.73 -9.81
CA SER A 60 16.96 15.83 -9.30
C SER A 60 16.45 14.88 -10.39
N ALA A 61 16.35 13.60 -10.07
CA ALA A 61 15.85 12.61 -11.02
C ALA A 61 14.37 12.88 -11.30
N LYS A 62 13.93 12.65 -12.55
CA LYS A 62 12.50 12.74 -12.91
C LYS A 62 11.65 11.94 -11.93
N HIS A 63 10.50 12.49 -11.53
CA HIS A 63 9.60 11.79 -10.63
C HIS A 63 9.05 10.52 -11.28
N LEU A 64 9.15 9.42 -10.55
CA LEU A 64 8.65 8.11 -10.91
C LEU A 64 7.51 7.73 -9.98
N TYR A 65 6.42 7.23 -10.55
CA TYR A 65 5.26 6.76 -9.82
C TYR A 65 4.96 5.34 -10.27
N VAL A 66 5.22 4.37 -9.39
CA VAL A 66 5.14 2.95 -9.71
C VAL A 66 4.01 2.33 -8.91
N LEU A 67 3.15 1.59 -9.61
CA LEU A 67 2.10 0.77 -8.99
C LEU A 67 2.51 -0.70 -9.06
N LEU A 68 2.70 -1.30 -7.89
CA LEU A 68 3.06 -2.70 -7.72
C LEU A 68 1.85 -3.48 -7.19
N ASN A 69 1.58 -4.65 -7.76
CA ASN A 69 0.76 -5.66 -7.09
C ASN A 69 1.67 -6.52 -6.21
N LYS A 70 1.79 -6.17 -4.93
CA LYS A 70 2.64 -6.86 -3.98
C LYS A 70 2.03 -8.25 -3.64
N PRO A 71 2.78 -9.36 -3.78
CA PRO A 71 2.34 -10.67 -3.29
C PRO A 71 2.51 -10.79 -1.76
N THR A 72 1.88 -11.81 -1.17
CA THR A 72 2.16 -12.21 0.21
C THR A 72 3.59 -12.75 0.34
N GLY A 73 4.13 -12.77 1.56
CA GLY A 73 5.49 -13.23 1.85
C GLY A 73 6.61 -12.21 1.53
N VAL A 74 6.27 -11.03 1.04
CA VAL A 74 7.23 -9.95 0.74
C VAL A 74 7.10 -8.83 1.76
N VAL A 75 8.22 -8.34 2.31
CA VAL A 75 8.23 -7.26 3.32
C VAL A 75 8.25 -5.89 2.64
N THR A 76 7.40 -4.97 3.09
CA THR A 76 7.39 -3.58 2.60
C THR A 76 8.44 -2.74 3.33
N THR A 77 9.68 -2.81 2.84
CA THR A 77 10.83 -2.04 3.33
C THR A 77 11.84 -1.82 2.19
N VAL A 78 12.65 -0.76 2.28
CA VAL A 78 13.74 -0.50 1.33
C VAL A 78 14.92 -1.43 1.60
N ARG A 79 15.28 -1.62 2.87
CA ARG A 79 16.37 -2.49 3.31
C ARG A 79 15.99 -3.11 4.65
N ASP A 80 16.15 -4.42 4.75
CA ASP A 80 15.94 -5.18 5.98
C ASP A 80 16.83 -6.44 5.89
N PRO A 81 17.87 -6.55 6.74
CA PRO A 81 18.79 -7.70 6.73
C PRO A 81 18.13 -9.03 7.09
N HIS A 82 16.99 -8.99 7.81
CA HIS A 82 16.30 -10.19 8.29
C HIS A 82 15.14 -10.60 7.38
N ALA A 83 14.72 -9.72 6.48
CA ALA A 83 13.65 -10.04 5.54
C ALA A 83 14.16 -10.98 4.43
N PRO A 84 13.53 -12.14 4.21
CA PRO A 84 13.92 -13.04 3.12
C PRO A 84 13.73 -12.40 1.74
N ARG A 85 12.73 -11.51 1.63
CA ARG A 85 12.43 -10.78 0.40
C ARG A 85 11.74 -9.45 0.69
N THR A 86 12.22 -8.38 0.07
CA THR A 86 11.61 -7.05 0.17
C THR A 86 10.92 -6.65 -1.14
N VAL A 87 10.05 -5.65 -1.08
CA VAL A 87 9.40 -5.06 -2.27
C VAL A 87 10.39 -4.53 -3.29
N MET A 88 11.60 -4.13 -2.87
CA MET A 88 12.66 -3.69 -3.77
C MET A 88 13.12 -4.79 -4.72
N SER A 89 13.02 -6.06 -4.30
CA SER A 89 13.35 -7.21 -5.18
C SER A 89 12.37 -7.39 -6.36
N LEU A 90 11.17 -6.79 -6.28
CA LEU A 90 10.12 -6.90 -7.31
C LEU A 90 10.21 -5.78 -8.34
N VAL A 91 10.83 -4.65 -7.99
CA VAL A 91 10.93 -3.45 -8.85
C VAL A 91 12.32 -3.28 -9.45
N LYS A 92 13.06 -4.39 -9.61
CA LYS A 92 14.33 -4.41 -10.36
C LYS A 92 14.02 -3.99 -11.81
N GLY A 93 14.61 -2.88 -12.27
CA GLY A 93 14.35 -2.30 -13.59
C GLY A 93 13.68 -0.92 -13.56
N VAL A 94 13.27 -0.42 -12.39
CA VAL A 94 12.89 0.99 -12.26
C VAL A 94 14.15 1.86 -12.41
N PRO A 95 14.16 2.91 -13.26
CA PRO A 95 15.37 3.61 -13.68
C PRO A 95 15.97 4.53 -12.60
N ALA A 96 15.29 4.73 -11.47
CA ALA A 96 15.80 5.50 -10.35
C ALA A 96 15.38 4.87 -9.01
N ARG A 97 16.04 5.32 -7.94
CA ARG A 97 15.74 4.88 -6.57
C ARG A 97 14.33 5.32 -6.16
N VAL A 98 13.43 4.36 -5.97
CA VAL A 98 12.08 4.59 -5.42
C VAL A 98 11.96 3.98 -4.02
N TYR A 99 10.96 4.43 -3.27
CA TYR A 99 10.59 3.87 -1.96
C TYR A 99 9.07 3.71 -1.84
N PRO A 100 8.59 2.80 -0.98
CA PRO A 100 7.16 2.56 -0.79
C PRO A 100 6.41 3.78 -0.25
N VAL A 101 5.21 4.04 -0.79
CA VAL A 101 4.25 5.00 -0.28
C VAL A 101 3.32 4.29 0.70
N GLY A 102 3.62 4.47 1.98
CA GLY A 102 2.98 3.73 3.05
C GLY A 102 3.45 2.27 3.09
N ARG A 103 2.72 1.42 3.83
CA ARG A 103 3.08 0.03 4.04
C ARG A 103 1.92 -0.92 3.75
N LEU A 104 2.28 -2.15 3.46
CA LEU A 104 1.39 -3.30 3.39
C LEU A 104 2.10 -4.46 4.08
N ASP A 105 1.42 -5.16 4.98
CA ASP A 105 2.04 -6.22 5.76
C ASP A 105 2.57 -7.36 4.88
N ALA A 106 3.52 -8.13 5.41
CA ALA A 106 4.07 -9.29 4.71
C ALA A 106 3.01 -10.34 4.36
N ASP A 107 2.04 -10.55 5.26
CA ASP A 107 0.91 -11.47 5.09
C ASP A 107 -0.24 -10.91 4.25
N SER A 108 -0.09 -9.71 3.69
CA SER A 108 -1.10 -9.04 2.88
C SER A 108 -0.62 -8.87 1.44
N ALA A 109 -1.55 -8.86 0.49
CA ALA A 109 -1.29 -8.68 -0.94
C ALA A 109 -1.97 -7.44 -1.52
N GLY A 110 -1.70 -7.13 -2.78
CA GLY A 110 -2.41 -6.12 -3.56
C GLY A 110 -1.61 -4.85 -3.80
N LEU A 111 -2.32 -3.76 -4.13
CA LEU A 111 -1.71 -2.53 -4.60
C LEU A 111 -0.77 -1.91 -3.57
N LEU A 112 0.43 -1.54 -4.01
CA LEU A 112 1.40 -0.74 -3.28
C LEU A 112 2.00 0.28 -4.24
N LEU A 113 2.03 1.55 -3.84
CA LEU A 113 2.69 2.60 -4.59
C LEU A 113 4.15 2.70 -4.18
N LEU A 114 5.03 3.01 -5.13
CA LEU A 114 6.41 3.39 -4.89
C LEU A 114 6.74 4.66 -5.68
N THR A 115 7.54 5.54 -5.11
CA THR A 115 7.95 6.79 -5.78
C THR A 115 9.30 7.29 -5.26
N ASN A 116 9.91 8.21 -5.99
CA ASN A 116 11.01 9.06 -5.53
C ASN A 116 10.54 10.49 -5.19
N ASP A 117 9.26 10.82 -5.40
CA ASP A 117 8.64 12.10 -5.05
C ASP A 117 8.18 12.07 -3.58
N GLY A 118 8.92 12.76 -2.71
CA GLY A 118 8.65 12.82 -1.27
C GLY A 118 7.35 13.53 -0.94
N ASP A 119 7.00 14.54 -1.72
CA ASP A 119 5.83 15.37 -1.46
C ASP A 119 4.57 14.63 -1.90
N PHE A 120 4.62 13.89 -3.02
CA PHE A 120 3.54 12.97 -3.41
C PHE A 120 3.37 11.83 -2.41
N ALA A 121 4.46 11.22 -1.92
CA ALA A 121 4.37 10.17 -0.92
C ALA A 121 3.70 10.68 0.37
N GLN A 122 4.07 11.88 0.83
CA GLN A 122 3.45 12.53 1.99
C GLN A 122 1.98 12.82 1.76
N LEU A 123 1.63 13.40 0.61
CA LEU A 123 0.26 13.73 0.21
C LEU A 123 -0.67 12.50 0.26
N LEU A 124 -0.18 11.32 -0.12
CA LEU A 124 -1.01 10.11 -0.12
C LEU A 124 -1.08 9.37 1.23
N THR A 125 -0.13 9.63 2.12
CA THR A 125 0.01 8.89 3.39
C THR A 125 -0.43 9.68 4.60
N HIS A 126 -0.43 11.01 4.53
CA HIS A 126 -0.80 11.83 5.66
C HIS A 126 -2.26 11.61 6.06
N PRO A 127 -2.57 11.38 7.36
CA PRO A 127 -3.92 11.05 7.81
C PRO A 127 -4.98 12.09 7.43
N SER A 128 -4.64 13.38 7.40
CA SER A 128 -5.60 14.45 7.05
C SER A 128 -6.14 14.33 5.62
N HIS A 129 -5.40 13.70 4.71
CA HIS A 129 -5.84 13.50 3.33
C HIS A 129 -6.78 12.29 3.19
N GLU A 130 -6.92 11.45 4.22
CA GLU A 130 -7.85 10.29 4.30
C GLU A 130 -8.00 9.56 2.95
N MET A 131 -6.87 9.28 2.29
CA MET A 131 -6.87 8.59 1.00
C MET A 131 -7.56 7.22 1.13
N PRO A 132 -8.70 6.97 0.46
CA PRO A 132 -9.45 5.74 0.64
C PRO A 132 -8.71 4.54 0.06
N LYS A 133 -8.75 3.43 0.79
CA LYS A 133 -8.09 2.17 0.46
C LYS A 133 -9.11 1.05 0.63
N THR A 134 -9.42 0.35 -0.46
CA THR A 134 -10.37 -0.76 -0.44
C THR A 134 -9.62 -2.07 -0.39
N TYR A 135 -10.07 -2.95 0.49
CA TYR A 135 -9.52 -4.27 0.73
C TYR A 135 -10.58 -5.32 0.46
N ARG A 136 -10.25 -6.31 -0.36
CA ARG A 136 -10.95 -7.58 -0.43
C ARG A 136 -10.43 -8.46 0.71
N VAL A 137 -11.32 -8.81 1.63
CA VAL A 137 -10.97 -9.59 2.82
C VAL A 137 -11.70 -10.92 2.78
N VAL A 138 -10.96 -11.99 3.04
CA VAL A 138 -11.52 -13.32 3.31
C VAL A 138 -11.41 -13.58 4.81
N VAL A 139 -12.54 -13.88 5.45
CA VAL A 139 -12.61 -14.16 6.89
C VAL A 139 -13.20 -15.53 7.15
N ARG A 140 -12.80 -16.15 8.25
CA ARG A 140 -13.42 -17.40 8.74
C ARG A 140 -14.79 -17.10 9.34
N GLY A 141 -15.75 -17.99 9.07
CA GLY A 141 -17.13 -17.87 9.53
C GLY A 141 -18.01 -17.08 8.56
N ARG A 142 -19.28 -16.97 8.92
CA ARG A 142 -20.29 -16.23 8.16
C ARG A 142 -20.47 -14.85 8.77
N ILE A 143 -20.05 -13.81 8.04
CA ILE A 143 -20.28 -12.43 8.43
C ILE A 143 -21.70 -11.99 8.03
N GLY A 144 -22.42 -11.36 8.96
CA GLY A 144 -23.78 -10.87 8.76
C GLY A 144 -23.86 -9.36 8.56
N GLU A 145 -25.04 -8.86 8.21
CA GLU A 145 -25.26 -7.41 8.00
C GLU A 145 -24.99 -6.60 9.27
N GLN A 146 -25.34 -7.13 10.45
CA GLN A 146 -25.05 -6.48 11.73
C GLN A 146 -23.55 -6.27 11.98
N ASP A 147 -22.70 -7.20 11.51
CA ASP A 147 -21.25 -7.09 11.61
C ASP A 147 -20.70 -6.06 10.62
N LEU A 148 -21.24 -6.03 9.40
CA LEU A 148 -20.91 -5.02 8.40
C LEU A 148 -21.27 -3.61 8.89
N ASP A 149 -22.41 -3.45 9.54
CA ASP A 149 -22.82 -2.21 10.17
C ASP A 149 -21.86 -1.76 11.29
N ARG A 150 -21.36 -2.70 12.09
CA ARG A 150 -20.32 -2.40 13.10
C ARG A 150 -19.03 -1.93 12.44
N LEU A 151 -18.62 -2.55 11.33
CA LEU A 151 -17.46 -2.11 10.55
C LEU A 151 -17.66 -0.70 9.98
N ARG A 152 -18.85 -0.41 9.43
CA ARG A 152 -19.20 0.91 8.86
C ARG A 152 -19.18 2.02 9.91
N ARG A 153 -19.66 1.74 11.13
CA ARG A 153 -19.68 2.69 12.26
C ARG A 153 -18.33 2.82 13.00
N GLY A 154 -17.34 2.01 12.63
CA GLY A 154 -16.07 1.90 13.33
C GLY A 154 -16.13 0.96 14.54
N VAL A 155 -14.98 0.33 14.83
CA VAL A 155 -14.79 -0.69 15.85
C VAL A 155 -13.83 -0.17 16.93
N GLU A 156 -14.11 -0.47 18.19
CA GLU A 156 -13.21 -0.15 19.29
C GLU A 156 -11.96 -1.05 19.25
N LEU A 157 -10.78 -0.45 19.25
CA LEU A 157 -9.49 -1.13 19.30
C LEU A 157 -8.69 -0.64 20.51
N GLU A 158 -7.59 -1.32 20.85
CA GLU A 158 -6.70 -0.96 21.97
C GLU A 158 -6.18 0.49 21.91
N ASP A 159 -5.97 1.01 20.70
CA ASP A 159 -5.49 2.37 20.44
C ASP A 159 -6.63 3.38 20.21
N GLY A 160 -7.88 2.98 20.47
CA GLY A 160 -9.11 3.78 20.33
C GLY A 160 -9.97 3.42 19.10
N ARG A 161 -11.20 3.95 19.06
CA ARG A 161 -12.18 3.72 17.98
C ARG A 161 -11.66 4.05 16.58
N THR A 162 -11.90 3.15 15.62
CA THR A 162 -11.60 3.41 14.20
C THR A 162 -12.58 4.41 13.60
N ALA A 163 -12.13 5.12 12.57
CA ALA A 163 -13.01 5.98 11.79
C ALA A 163 -14.08 5.16 11.06
N PRO A 164 -15.24 5.76 10.75
CA PRO A 164 -16.24 5.15 9.88
C PRO A 164 -15.66 4.79 8.52
N GLY A 165 -16.20 3.74 7.91
CA GLY A 165 -15.75 3.27 6.59
C GLY A 165 -16.90 2.65 5.81
N GLU A 166 -16.58 2.02 4.68
CA GLU A 166 -17.56 1.25 3.92
C GLU A 166 -17.26 -0.23 4.06
N ALA A 167 -18.29 -1.03 4.33
CA ALA A 167 -18.20 -2.48 4.32
C ALA A 167 -19.32 -3.04 3.43
N ARG A 168 -18.96 -3.89 2.46
CA ARG A 168 -19.90 -4.51 1.52
C ARG A 168 -19.72 -6.02 1.55
N TRP A 169 -20.82 -6.74 1.66
CA TRP A 169 -20.83 -8.18 1.47
C TRP A 169 -20.49 -8.53 0.02
N VAL A 170 -19.73 -9.60 -0.19
CA VAL A 170 -19.44 -10.11 -1.54
C VAL A 170 -20.00 -11.51 -1.72
N GLN A 171 -19.59 -12.45 -0.87
CA GLN A 171 -20.04 -13.84 -0.96
C GLN A 171 -19.77 -14.61 0.34
N TYR A 172 -20.41 -15.76 0.47
CA TYR A 172 -20.13 -16.74 1.52
C TYR A 172 -19.86 -18.11 0.89
N ASP A 173 -18.67 -18.64 1.14
CA ASP A 173 -18.27 -19.99 0.77
C ASP A 173 -18.67 -20.96 1.88
N ARG A 174 -19.72 -21.73 1.63
CA ARG A 174 -20.24 -22.73 2.58
C ARG A 174 -19.26 -23.88 2.79
N THR A 175 -18.51 -24.26 1.77
CA THR A 175 -17.59 -25.41 1.81
C THR A 175 -16.43 -25.11 2.73
N ASN A 176 -15.85 -23.91 2.64
CA ASN A 176 -14.71 -23.49 3.45
C ASN A 176 -15.11 -22.72 4.72
N ASN A 177 -16.42 -22.55 4.97
CA ASN A 177 -16.97 -21.73 6.03
C ASN A 177 -16.28 -20.37 6.11
N ALA A 178 -16.29 -19.63 5.00
CA ALA A 178 -15.57 -18.36 4.86
C ALA A 178 -16.40 -17.30 4.14
N SER A 179 -16.39 -16.09 4.68
CA SER A 179 -17.02 -14.92 4.06
C SER A 179 -15.99 -14.06 3.34
N VAL A 180 -16.44 -13.45 2.25
CA VAL A 180 -15.67 -12.47 1.49
C VAL A 180 -16.39 -11.13 1.57
N ILE A 181 -15.66 -10.08 1.91
CA ILE A 181 -16.18 -8.71 2.00
C ILE A 181 -15.22 -7.73 1.32
N ASP A 182 -15.76 -6.59 0.91
CA ASP A 182 -14.97 -5.39 0.67
C ASP A 182 -15.04 -4.48 1.89
N LEU A 183 -13.88 -3.97 2.30
CA LEU A 183 -13.75 -2.98 3.36
C LEU A 183 -12.93 -1.80 2.84
N THR A 184 -13.53 -0.61 2.79
CA THR A 184 -12.85 0.64 2.46
C THR A 184 -12.60 1.43 3.74
N ILE A 185 -11.33 1.70 4.01
CA ILE A 185 -10.87 2.56 5.11
C ILE A 185 -10.00 3.67 4.57
N HIS A 186 -9.93 4.77 5.30
CA HIS A 186 -9.13 5.93 4.91
C HIS A 186 -7.97 6.24 5.86
N GLU A 187 -7.98 5.64 7.05
CA GLU A 187 -6.84 5.59 7.95
C GLU A 187 -5.89 4.41 7.67
N GLY A 188 -4.73 4.42 8.32
CA GLY A 188 -3.63 3.48 8.07
C GLY A 188 -2.97 2.97 9.35
N ARG A 189 -3.75 2.65 10.38
CA ARG A 189 -3.21 2.15 11.66
C ARG A 189 -2.59 0.76 11.48
N ASN A 190 -1.68 0.40 12.39
CA ASN A 190 -1.00 -0.90 12.31
C ASN A 190 -2.03 -2.04 12.24
N ARG A 191 -1.92 -2.90 11.21
CA ARG A 191 -2.77 -4.09 10.99
C ARG A 191 -4.28 -3.85 11.15
N GLN A 192 -4.74 -2.64 10.86
CA GLN A 192 -6.08 -2.17 11.27
C GLN A 192 -7.22 -3.09 10.84
N VAL A 193 -7.30 -3.45 9.55
CA VAL A 193 -8.36 -4.34 9.02
C VAL A 193 -8.40 -5.67 9.77
N ARG A 194 -7.22 -6.26 10.05
CA ARG A 194 -7.13 -7.53 10.78
C ARG A 194 -7.55 -7.39 12.23
N ARG A 195 -7.23 -6.26 12.88
CA ARG A 195 -7.63 -5.98 14.27
C ARG A 195 -9.13 -5.74 14.38
N MET A 196 -9.73 -4.96 13.48
CA MET A 196 -11.18 -4.72 13.43
C MET A 196 -11.96 -6.04 13.30
N LEU A 197 -11.60 -6.87 12.33
CA LEU A 197 -12.30 -8.13 12.10
C LEU A 197 -12.06 -9.15 13.22
N ARG A 198 -10.85 -9.18 13.79
CA ARG A 198 -10.57 -10.00 14.98
C ARG A 198 -11.42 -9.59 16.19
N ALA A 199 -11.57 -8.29 16.44
CA ALA A 199 -12.40 -7.77 17.53
C ALA A 199 -13.88 -8.17 17.39
N LEU A 200 -14.34 -8.37 16.16
CA LEU A 200 -15.69 -8.87 15.86
C LEU A 200 -15.78 -10.42 15.83
N GLY A 201 -14.69 -11.14 16.11
CA GLY A 201 -14.68 -12.61 16.11
C GLY A 201 -14.46 -13.24 14.73
N PHE A 202 -14.00 -12.49 13.73
CA PHE A 202 -13.75 -12.94 12.36
C PHE A 202 -12.26 -12.92 12.01
N PRO A 203 -11.51 -14.02 12.27
CA PRO A 203 -10.11 -14.12 11.86
C PRO A 203 -9.95 -13.95 10.34
N VAL A 204 -9.04 -13.06 9.94
CA VAL A 204 -8.70 -12.81 8.53
C VAL A 204 -7.82 -13.93 7.99
N LEU A 205 -8.29 -14.61 6.95
CA LEU A 205 -7.58 -15.65 6.23
C LEU A 205 -6.74 -15.08 5.08
N ALA A 206 -7.30 -14.13 4.33
CA ALA A 206 -6.60 -13.43 3.26
C ALA A 206 -6.99 -11.95 3.22
N LEU A 207 -6.04 -11.10 2.86
CA LEU A 207 -6.23 -9.66 2.77
C LEU A 207 -5.52 -9.11 1.53
N THR A 208 -6.30 -8.57 0.61
CA THR A 208 -5.79 -8.00 -0.64
C THR A 208 -6.27 -6.56 -0.80
N ARG A 209 -5.36 -5.60 -0.87
CA ARG A 209 -5.70 -4.21 -1.21
C ARG A 209 -6.01 -4.12 -2.70
N THR A 210 -7.28 -4.01 -3.03
CA THR A 210 -7.78 -3.99 -4.41
C THR A 210 -7.82 -2.59 -5.00
N GLN A 211 -7.86 -1.56 -4.16
CA GLN A 211 -7.97 -0.17 -4.61
C GLN A 211 -7.21 0.82 -3.72
N ILE A 212 -6.63 1.86 -4.34
CA ILE A 212 -6.09 3.05 -3.67
C ILE A 212 -6.63 4.28 -4.42
N GLY A 213 -7.56 5.01 -3.81
CA GLY A 213 -8.26 6.11 -4.50
C GLY A 213 -8.84 5.64 -5.83
N PRO A 214 -8.46 6.25 -6.97
CA PRO A 214 -8.91 5.84 -8.31
C PRO A 214 -8.18 4.60 -8.87
N LEU A 215 -7.08 4.15 -8.26
CA LEU A 215 -6.27 3.06 -8.78
C LEU A 215 -6.87 1.71 -8.42
N GLN A 216 -7.06 0.85 -9.42
CA GLN A 216 -7.59 -0.51 -9.25
C GLN A 216 -6.54 -1.59 -9.53
N LEU A 217 -6.63 -2.71 -8.82
CA LEU A 217 -5.79 -3.90 -8.98
C LEU A 217 -6.03 -4.66 -10.29
N LYS A 218 -7.21 -4.47 -10.89
CA LYS A 218 -7.67 -5.18 -12.08
C LYS A 218 -6.62 -5.09 -13.20
N GLY A 219 -6.20 -6.25 -13.70
CA GLY A 219 -5.27 -6.34 -14.82
C GLY A 219 -3.78 -6.32 -14.45
N LEU A 220 -3.43 -6.19 -13.16
CA LEU A 220 -2.05 -6.25 -12.69
C LEU A 220 -1.80 -7.57 -11.94
N ALA A 221 -0.97 -8.46 -12.48
CA ALA A 221 -0.66 -9.75 -11.86
C ALA A 221 0.24 -9.61 -10.62
N PRO A 222 0.21 -10.56 -9.65
CA PRO A 222 1.08 -10.53 -8.48
C PRO A 222 2.56 -10.43 -8.84
N GLY A 223 3.30 -9.60 -8.11
CA GLY A 223 4.71 -9.32 -8.35
C GLY A 223 4.99 -8.37 -9.52
N VAL A 224 3.98 -8.09 -10.36
CA VAL A 224 4.11 -7.19 -11.51
C VAL A 224 3.88 -5.75 -11.08
N TRP A 225 4.67 -4.86 -11.67
CA TRP A 225 4.52 -3.43 -11.51
C TRP A 225 4.38 -2.74 -12.87
N ARG A 226 3.88 -1.51 -12.84
CA ARG A 226 3.85 -0.59 -13.98
C ARG A 226 4.02 0.84 -13.51
N CYS A 227 4.42 1.74 -14.40
CA CYS A 227 4.31 3.16 -14.13
C CYS A 227 2.84 3.60 -14.10
N LEU A 228 2.53 4.59 -13.27
CA LEU A 228 1.26 5.29 -13.36
C LEU A 228 1.22 6.14 -14.62
N ARG A 229 0.02 6.26 -15.18
CA ARG A 229 -0.26 7.21 -16.25
C ARG A 229 -0.35 8.63 -15.66
N PRO A 230 -0.03 9.69 -16.42
CA PRO A 230 -0.17 11.07 -15.93
C PRO A 230 -1.56 11.38 -15.34
N ALA A 231 -2.63 10.92 -16.00
CA ALA A 231 -4.00 11.08 -15.51
C ALA A 231 -4.28 10.36 -14.17
N GLU A 232 -3.61 9.25 -13.90
CA GLU A 232 -3.73 8.53 -12.61
C GLU A 232 -3.00 9.28 -11.49
N VAL A 233 -1.85 9.88 -11.80
CA VAL A 233 -1.11 10.73 -10.86
C VAL A 233 -1.95 11.96 -10.51
N GLU A 234 -2.53 12.61 -11.52
CA GLU A 234 -3.38 13.78 -11.31
C GLU A 234 -4.61 13.44 -10.48
N ALA A 235 -5.34 12.38 -10.84
CA ALA A 235 -6.51 11.95 -10.07
C ALA A 235 -6.19 11.65 -8.59
N LEU A 236 -5.00 11.12 -8.29
CA LEU A 236 -4.54 10.94 -6.92
C LEU A 236 -4.24 12.26 -6.21
N ARG A 237 -3.61 13.23 -6.90
CA ARG A 237 -3.32 14.56 -6.36
C ARG A 237 -4.61 15.32 -6.09
N SER A 238 -5.53 15.37 -7.04
CA SER A 238 -6.81 16.06 -6.89
C SER A 238 -7.63 15.47 -5.74
N LEU A 239 -7.67 14.13 -5.61
CA LEU A 239 -8.38 13.46 -4.53
C LEU A 239 -7.78 13.77 -3.15
N ALA A 240 -6.46 13.85 -3.04
CA ALA A 240 -5.78 14.16 -1.77
C ALA A 240 -5.84 15.65 -1.38
N ALA A 241 -5.92 16.54 -2.38
CA ALA A 241 -5.98 18.00 -2.19
C ALA A 241 -7.40 18.55 -1.96
N SER A 242 -8.45 17.77 -2.26
CA SER A 242 -9.82 18.25 -2.15
C SER A 242 -10.17 18.61 -0.69
N PRO A 243 -10.74 19.81 -0.43
CA PRO A 243 -11.18 20.19 0.89
C PRO A 243 -12.30 19.27 1.35
N LYS A 244 -12.27 18.91 2.62
CA LYS A 244 -13.20 17.92 3.15
C LYS A 244 -14.34 18.58 3.89
N PRO A 245 -15.56 18.02 3.81
CA PRO A 245 -16.62 18.42 4.71
C PRO A 245 -16.17 18.15 6.16
N PRO A 246 -16.55 19.01 7.12
CA PRO A 246 -16.24 18.80 8.52
C PRO A 246 -16.76 17.43 8.97
N ARG A 247 -15.95 16.74 9.78
CA ARG A 247 -16.33 15.46 10.40
C ARG A 247 -17.70 15.63 11.06
N ALA A 248 -18.68 14.83 10.64
CA ALA A 248 -19.92 14.72 11.40
C ALA A 248 -19.54 14.27 12.83
N PRO A 249 -20.12 14.88 13.88
CA PRO A 249 -19.86 14.46 15.24
C PRO A 249 -20.13 12.97 15.38
N ALA A 250 -19.30 12.28 16.17
CA ALA A 250 -19.52 10.88 16.45
C ALA A 250 -20.98 10.69 16.91
N PRO A 251 -21.72 9.70 16.39
CA PRO A 251 -23.04 9.41 16.90
C PRO A 251 -22.94 9.20 18.41
N PRO A 252 -23.91 9.69 19.20
CA PRO A 252 -23.89 9.56 20.65
C PRO A 252 -23.68 8.09 21.02
N PRO A 253 -22.95 7.80 22.12
CA PRO A 253 -22.77 6.44 22.57
C PRO A 253 -24.15 5.76 22.69
N PRO A 254 -24.29 4.50 22.24
CA PRO A 254 -25.53 3.78 22.44
C PRO A 254 -25.88 3.76 23.93
N ALA A 255 -27.17 3.87 24.24
CA ALA A 255 -27.67 3.74 25.61
C ALA A 255 -27.04 2.50 26.28
N PRO A 256 -26.72 2.56 27.59
CA PRO A 256 -26.09 1.46 28.30
C PRO A 256 -26.90 0.18 28.08
N ALA A 257 -26.23 -0.86 27.58
CA ALA A 257 -26.84 -2.17 27.41
C ALA A 257 -27.37 -2.67 28.77
N PRO A 258 -28.51 -3.39 28.79
CA PRO A 258 -28.94 -4.08 30.01
C PRO A 258 -27.81 -4.97 30.53
N LYS A 259 -27.64 -4.99 31.86
CA LYS A 259 -26.58 -5.75 32.54
C LYS A 259 -26.55 -7.19 32.00
N PRO A 260 -25.36 -7.74 31.67
CA PRO A 260 -25.26 -9.10 31.21
C PRO A 260 -25.78 -10.07 32.28
N PRO A 261 -26.42 -11.19 31.90
CA PRO A 261 -26.77 -12.23 32.86
C PRO A 261 -25.51 -12.76 33.57
N PRO A 262 -25.65 -13.28 34.80
CA PRO A 262 -24.52 -13.75 35.58
C PRO A 262 -23.70 -14.81 34.82
N PRO A 263 -22.38 -14.87 35.05
CA PRO A 263 -21.49 -15.77 34.32
C PRO A 263 -21.91 -17.23 34.53
N ARG A 264 -21.96 -17.99 33.44
CA ARG A 264 -22.08 -19.45 33.49
C ARG A 264 -20.81 -20.06 34.10
N PRO A 265 -20.91 -21.19 34.82
CA PRO A 265 -19.76 -21.85 35.43
C PRO A 265 -18.69 -22.22 34.38
N PRO A 266 -17.41 -22.29 34.77
CA PRO A 266 -16.31 -22.48 33.83
C PRO A 266 -16.43 -23.81 33.09
N ALA A 267 -16.36 -23.75 31.75
CA ALA A 267 -16.19 -24.92 30.92
C ALA A 267 -14.79 -25.51 31.13
N ARG A 268 -14.71 -26.86 31.11
CA ARG A 268 -13.47 -27.63 31.27
C ARG A 268 -12.35 -27.15 30.32
N PRO A 269 -11.07 -27.25 30.73
CA PRO A 269 -9.95 -26.83 29.90
C PRO A 269 -9.89 -27.63 28.58
N VAL A 270 -9.87 -26.92 27.47
CA VAL A 270 -9.68 -27.50 26.12
C VAL A 270 -8.17 -27.66 25.88
N PRO A 271 -7.69 -28.82 25.40
CA PRO A 271 -6.27 -29.05 25.19
C PRO A 271 -5.70 -28.12 24.11
N ARG A 272 -4.49 -27.58 24.36
CA ARG A 272 -3.70 -26.83 23.38
C ARG A 272 -3.42 -27.74 22.18
N ARG A 273 -3.95 -27.39 21.00
CA ARG A 273 -3.57 -28.05 19.74
C ARG A 273 -2.35 -27.36 19.12
N GLU A 274 -1.43 -28.21 18.68
CA GLU A 274 -0.11 -27.94 18.11
C GLU A 274 -0.10 -26.99 16.88
N PRO A 275 1.06 -26.36 16.58
CA PRO A 275 1.22 -25.32 15.56
C PRO A 275 0.93 -25.75 14.09
N ALA A 276 0.71 -27.03 13.79
CA ALA A 276 0.48 -27.52 12.43
C ALA A 276 -0.84 -27.09 11.77
N ALA A 277 -1.87 -26.73 12.56
CA ALA A 277 -3.19 -26.34 12.05
C ALA A 277 -3.21 -24.93 11.42
N LEU A 278 -2.32 -24.05 11.88
CA LEU A 278 -2.24 -22.68 11.37
C LEU A 278 -1.60 -22.62 9.98
N ASP A 279 -0.63 -23.50 9.70
CA ASP A 279 0.04 -23.52 8.41
C ASP A 279 -0.81 -24.18 7.32
N ARG A 280 -1.57 -25.24 7.65
CA ARG A 280 -2.62 -25.75 6.75
C ARG A 280 -3.68 -24.71 6.41
N ALA A 281 -4.17 -23.96 7.41
CA ALA A 281 -5.15 -22.90 7.18
C ALA A 281 -4.60 -21.75 6.30
N LYS A 282 -3.29 -21.46 6.36
CA LYS A 282 -2.63 -20.48 5.47
C LYS A 282 -2.48 -21.02 4.05
N GLU A 283 -2.16 -22.30 3.88
CA GLU A 283 -2.07 -22.94 2.57
C GLU A 283 -3.45 -23.04 1.90
N GLU A 284 -4.48 -23.44 2.64
CA GLU A 284 -5.87 -23.45 2.19
C GLU A 284 -6.35 -22.05 1.82
N ALA A 285 -5.99 -21.01 2.59
CA ALA A 285 -6.32 -19.63 2.26
C ALA A 285 -5.59 -19.12 0.99
N ARG A 286 -4.34 -19.56 0.75
CA ARG A 286 -3.59 -19.26 -0.48
C ARG A 286 -4.18 -19.99 -1.68
N GLU A 287 -4.64 -21.22 -1.50
CA GLU A 287 -5.30 -22.00 -2.53
C GLU A 287 -6.69 -21.44 -2.86
N LEU A 288 -7.45 -21.01 -1.84
CA LEU A 288 -8.71 -20.32 -2.00
C LEU A 288 -8.53 -18.97 -2.72
N ASP A 289 -7.51 -18.18 -2.40
CA ASP A 289 -7.15 -16.97 -3.15
C ASP A 289 -6.81 -17.29 -4.61
N ARG A 290 -6.14 -18.41 -4.89
CA ARG A 290 -5.87 -18.89 -6.25
C ARG A 290 -7.17 -19.25 -6.99
N ARG A 291 -8.07 -20.01 -6.36
CA ARG A 291 -9.36 -20.42 -6.92
C ARG A 291 -10.30 -19.23 -7.17
N LEU A 292 -10.36 -18.27 -6.27
CA LEU A 292 -11.19 -17.06 -6.43
C LEU A 292 -10.69 -16.16 -7.58
N ARG A 293 -9.38 -16.14 -7.87
CA ARG A 293 -8.83 -15.48 -9.07
C ARG A 293 -9.22 -16.17 -10.37
N GLU A 294 -9.40 -17.49 -10.36
CA GLU A 294 -9.81 -18.28 -11.53
C GLU A 294 -11.30 -18.13 -11.84
N VAL A 295 -12.15 -18.12 -10.80
CA VAL A 295 -13.59 -17.83 -10.94
C VAL A 295 -13.83 -16.43 -11.52
N GLY A 296 -13.01 -15.45 -11.14
CA GLY A 296 -13.04 -14.10 -11.74
C GLY A 296 -12.54 -14.01 -13.20
N ARG A 297 -11.83 -15.02 -13.72
CA ARG A 297 -11.39 -15.10 -15.13
C ARG A 297 -12.44 -15.70 -16.06
N ARG A 298 -13.20 -16.72 -15.61
CA ARG A 298 -14.27 -17.35 -16.41
C ARG A 298 -15.43 -16.39 -16.71
N GLY A 299 -15.65 -15.37 -15.89
CA GLY A 299 -16.58 -14.27 -16.20
C GLY A 299 -16.09 -13.27 -17.27
N ARG A 300 -14.91 -13.47 -17.89
CA ARG A 300 -14.31 -12.56 -18.88
C ARG A 300 -13.98 -13.17 -20.24
N GLU A 301 -14.30 -14.43 -20.49
CA GLU A 301 -13.99 -15.09 -21.77
C GLU A 301 -14.90 -14.63 -22.94
N GLY A 302 -15.75 -13.61 -22.75
CA GLY A 302 -16.58 -13.02 -23.80
C GLY A 302 -16.07 -11.70 -24.43
N ALA A 303 -14.86 -11.22 -24.13
CA ALA A 303 -14.37 -9.94 -24.68
C ALA A 303 -13.24 -10.13 -25.72
N PRO A 304 -13.37 -9.58 -26.95
CA PRO A 304 -12.38 -9.77 -28.00
C PRO A 304 -11.08 -9.01 -27.72
N ARG A 305 -9.95 -9.64 -28.02
CA ARG A 305 -8.59 -9.08 -27.92
C ARG A 305 -8.32 -8.17 -29.11
N GLN A 306 -8.02 -6.89 -28.87
CA GLN A 306 -7.38 -6.01 -29.86
C GLN A 306 -5.96 -5.65 -29.41
N GLY A 307 -5.01 -5.67 -30.37
CA GLY A 307 -3.75 -4.93 -30.27
C GLY A 307 -2.45 -5.73 -30.31
N GLN A 308 -2.18 -6.47 -31.40
CA GLN A 308 -0.80 -6.66 -31.88
C GLN A 308 -0.63 -5.81 -33.14
N ALA A 309 0.31 -4.87 -33.12
CA ALA A 309 0.73 -4.13 -34.29
C ALA A 309 1.48 -5.06 -35.27
N PRO A 310 1.26 -4.96 -36.59
CA PRO A 310 1.96 -5.79 -37.56
C PRO A 310 3.43 -5.35 -37.71
N PRO A 311 4.36 -6.26 -38.05
CA PRO A 311 5.76 -5.92 -38.26
C PRO A 311 5.94 -5.14 -39.58
N ARG A 312 6.75 -4.08 -39.50
CA ARG A 312 7.17 -3.28 -40.67
C ARG A 312 8.14 -4.09 -41.54
N ARG A 313 7.86 -4.23 -42.84
CA ARG A 313 8.76 -4.80 -43.85
C ARG A 313 9.99 -3.89 -44.08
N PRO A 314 11.18 -4.44 -44.39
CA PRO A 314 12.35 -3.64 -44.71
C PRO A 314 12.29 -3.12 -46.14
N ARG A 315 12.76 -1.87 -46.33
CA ARG A 315 12.97 -1.23 -47.64
C ARG A 315 14.16 -1.88 -48.35
N GLY A 316 13.92 -2.51 -49.50
CA GLY A 316 14.94 -2.89 -50.47
C GLY A 316 15.07 -1.82 -51.56
N LYS A 317 16.29 -1.33 -51.77
CA LYS A 317 16.72 -0.51 -52.92
C LYS A 317 16.84 -1.40 -54.17
N GLY A 318 16.58 -0.86 -55.37
CA GLY A 318 17.27 -1.33 -56.59
C GLY A 318 16.49 -1.31 -57.91
N ARG A 319 16.70 -0.22 -58.67
CA ARG A 319 17.03 -0.12 -60.11
C ARG A 319 16.22 -0.85 -61.21
N ALA A 320 15.96 -0.03 -62.25
CA ALA A 320 16.17 -0.23 -63.69
C ALA A 320 15.00 -0.72 -64.58
N GLY A 321 14.77 0.05 -65.65
CA GLY A 321 14.48 -0.50 -66.98
C GLY A 321 13.20 -0.03 -67.65
N ALA A 322 13.38 0.72 -68.75
CA ALA A 322 12.45 1.12 -69.81
C ALA A 322 11.42 2.22 -69.49
#